data_AF-A0AAU8A848-F1
#
_entry.id   AF-A0AAU8A848-F1
#
_cell.length_a   1.000
_cell.length_b   1.000
_cell.length_c   1.000
_cell.angle_alpha   90.00
_cell.angle_beta   90.00
_cell.angle_gamma   90.00
#
_symmetry.space_group_name_H-M   'P 1'
#
loop_
_entity.id
_entity.type
_entity.pdbx_description
1 polymer ?
#
loop_
_entity_poly.entity_id
_entity_poly.type
_entity_poly.pdbx_seq_one_letter_code
_entity_poly.pdbx_strand_id
1 'polypeptide(L)'
;MERTMMNYCGDCKVYVDGCLKDCPLCGKRLTDSPSENELYPHVAKKKFVDRKSLTMEYLSFATFVVICVCIAVNLLTWSGHPWFLAVAAPVLYAWVLVRATILSDLSAGLKAFLQVVTLTAMFLAFDYVGGNGLGWSYQVLMPLLLAAGIGYVDFYSYYHKSYWRENLLYAFFLLLLGFLPLILYLFGVQIAFAPLVLSTFASGITVLGILRFALRQIKLEIQKKFHM
;
A
#
# COMPACT_ATOMS: atom_id res chain seq x y z
N MET A 1 6.59 33.47 15.12
CA MET A 1 7.92 32.88 15.37
C MET A 1 8.73 33.91 16.12
N GLU A 2 8.86 33.71 17.42
CA GLU A 2 9.59 34.58 18.34
C GLU A 2 11.09 34.47 18.05
N ARG A 3 11.78 35.59 17.82
CA ARG A 3 13.24 35.62 17.66
C ARG A 3 13.86 35.48 19.04
N THR A 4 14.42 34.31 19.38
CA THR A 4 15.25 34.16 20.57
C THR A 4 16.60 34.81 20.29
N MET A 5 16.76 36.08 20.71
CA MET A 5 18.08 36.70 20.80
C MET A 5 18.93 35.89 21.78
N MET A 6 20.24 35.76 21.53
CA MET A 6 21.19 35.13 22.46
C MET A 6 22.38 36.05 22.69
N ASN A 7 22.83 36.14 23.93
CA ASN A 7 23.97 36.94 24.36
C ASN A 7 25.21 36.03 24.56
N TYR A 8 26.40 36.52 24.24
CA TYR A 8 27.65 35.75 24.38
C TYR A 8 28.47 36.21 25.59
N CYS A 9 28.99 35.26 26.38
CA CYS A 9 29.91 35.55 27.47
C CYS A 9 31.37 35.32 27.03
N GLY A 10 32.19 36.37 27.00
CA GLY A 10 33.61 36.28 26.64
C GLY A 10 34.47 35.47 27.63
N ASP A 11 34.10 35.45 28.91
CA ASP A 11 34.87 34.78 29.96
C ASP A 11 34.62 33.27 30.01
N CYS A 12 33.35 32.86 29.98
CA CYS A 12 32.97 31.45 29.99
C CYS A 12 32.93 30.83 28.59
N LYS A 13 33.03 31.65 27.53
CA LYS A 13 32.93 31.25 26.12
C LYS A 13 31.66 30.44 25.79
N VAL A 14 30.55 30.80 26.42
CA VAL A 14 29.23 30.16 26.21
C VAL A 14 28.20 31.18 25.70
N TYR A 15 27.24 30.67 24.94
CA TYR A 15 26.05 31.42 24.54
C TYR A 15 24.95 31.25 25.58
N VAL A 16 24.33 32.36 25.96
CA VAL A 16 23.28 32.44 26.97
C VAL A 16 22.03 33.02 26.32
N ASP A 17 20.86 32.55 26.74
CA ASP A 17 19.58 33.06 26.23
C ASP A 17 19.47 34.58 26.44
N GLY A 18 18.99 35.31 25.43
CA GLY A 18 19.06 36.78 25.37
C GLY A 18 18.16 37.48 26.38
N CYS A 19 17.27 36.74 27.04
CA CYS A 19 16.49 37.21 28.18
C CYS A 19 17.34 37.39 29.45
N LEU A 20 18.52 36.75 29.56
CA LEU A 20 19.40 36.88 30.71
C LEU A 20 20.43 38.00 30.51
N LYS A 21 20.49 38.90 31.49
CA LYS A 21 21.44 40.03 31.53
C LYS A 21 22.78 39.65 32.15
N ASP A 22 22.81 38.58 32.95
CA ASP A 22 23.98 38.08 33.65
C ASP A 22 24.23 36.62 33.28
N CYS A 23 25.50 36.23 33.18
CA CYS A 23 25.87 34.85 32.88
C CYS A 23 25.59 33.94 34.10
N PRO A 24 24.82 32.86 33.96
CA PRO A 24 24.50 31.96 35.10
C PRO A 24 25.71 31.18 35.63
N LEU A 25 26.83 31.15 34.89
CA LEU A 25 28.03 30.41 35.26
C LEU A 25 29.06 31.26 36.02
N CYS A 26 29.28 32.51 35.58
CA CYS A 26 30.28 33.39 36.19
C CYS A 26 29.70 34.63 36.87
N GLY A 27 28.38 34.87 36.76
CA GLY A 27 27.70 36.00 37.38
C GLY A 27 28.05 37.37 36.79
N LYS A 28 28.81 37.43 35.69
CA LYS A 28 29.19 38.69 35.04
C LYS A 28 28.12 39.16 34.08
N ARG A 29 27.96 40.48 34.00
CA ARG A 29 26.99 41.16 33.13
C ARG A 29 27.39 40.98 31.66
N LEU A 30 26.46 40.50 30.85
CA LEU A 30 26.65 40.25 29.43
C LEU A 30 26.62 41.58 28.66
N THR A 31 27.51 41.73 27.67
CA THR A 31 27.61 42.95 26.86
C THR A 31 26.65 42.84 25.67
N ASP A 32 25.81 43.87 25.45
CA ASP A 32 24.80 43.93 24.40
C ASP A 32 25.46 43.98 23.00
N SER A 33 25.96 42.84 22.53
CA SER A 33 26.37 42.64 21.15
C SER A 33 25.58 41.45 20.61
N PRO A 34 24.44 41.68 19.95
CA PRO A 34 23.64 40.60 19.41
C PRO A 34 24.37 40.04 18.20
N SER A 35 25.13 38.97 18.39
CA SER A 35 25.56 38.13 17.28
C SER A 35 24.37 37.25 16.90
N GLU A 36 23.72 37.53 15.78
CA GLU A 36 22.81 36.60 15.13
C GLU A 36 23.62 35.37 14.70
N ASN A 37 23.79 34.42 15.62
CA ASN A 37 24.35 33.13 15.28
C ASN A 37 23.28 32.34 14.52
N GLU A 38 23.49 32.18 13.21
CA GLU A 38 22.82 31.21 12.36
C GLU A 38 23.20 29.76 12.77
N LEU A 39 22.84 29.35 13.99
CA LEU A 39 23.09 27.98 14.50
C LEU A 39 22.28 26.91 13.73
N TYR A 40 21.42 27.33 12.81
CA TYR A 40 20.77 26.47 11.84
C TYR A 40 21.12 26.97 10.44
N PRO A 41 21.71 26.13 9.57
CA PRO A 41 21.82 26.49 8.17
C PRO A 41 20.40 26.76 7.67
N HIS A 42 20.18 27.92 7.05
CA HIS A 42 18.91 28.22 6.42
C HIS A 42 18.73 27.21 5.28
N VAL A 43 18.00 26.13 5.55
CA VAL A 43 17.68 25.12 4.55
C VAL A 43 16.66 25.78 3.63
N ALA A 44 17.15 26.47 2.59
CA ALA A 44 16.31 26.82 1.46
C ALA A 44 15.63 25.52 1.04
N LYS A 45 14.30 25.44 1.18
CA LYS A 45 13.51 24.37 0.58
C LYS A 45 13.73 24.50 -0.92
N LYS A 46 14.82 23.93 -1.44
CA LYS A 46 14.99 23.69 -2.86
C LYS A 46 13.75 22.90 -3.22
N LYS A 47 12.86 23.50 -4.01
CA LYS A 47 11.81 22.80 -4.75
C LYS A 47 12.56 21.88 -5.72
N PHE A 48 13.10 20.78 -5.21
CA PHE A 48 13.49 19.65 -6.01
C PHE A 48 12.17 19.10 -6.51
N VAL A 49 11.75 19.58 -7.68
CA VAL A 49 10.70 18.89 -8.41
C VAL A 49 11.29 17.53 -8.74
N ASP A 50 10.83 16.50 -8.04
CA ASP A 50 11.33 15.15 -8.25
C ASP A 50 11.08 14.78 -9.71
N ARG A 51 12.17 14.54 -10.47
CA ARG A 51 12.11 14.20 -11.88
C ARG A 51 11.26 12.94 -12.11
N LYS A 52 11.17 12.06 -11.11
CA LYS A 52 10.25 10.90 -11.11
C LYS A 52 8.78 11.32 -11.05
N SER A 53 8.44 12.34 -10.25
CA SER A 53 7.08 12.87 -10.13
C SER A 53 6.59 13.48 -11.44
N LEU A 54 7.41 14.33 -12.08
CA LEU A 54 7.05 14.92 -13.39
C LEU A 54 6.89 13.87 -14.48
N THR A 55 7.79 12.88 -14.53
CA THR A 55 7.71 11.80 -15.54
C THR A 55 6.43 10.98 -15.36
N MET A 56 6.03 10.70 -14.11
CA MET A 56 4.77 10.00 -13.82
C MET A 56 3.54 10.84 -14.16
N GLU A 57 3.59 12.16 -13.99
CA GLU A 57 2.52 13.09 -14.37
C GLU A 57 2.32 13.08 -15.89
N TYR A 58 3.38 13.29 -16.68
CA TYR A 58 3.30 13.22 -18.15
C TYR A 58 2.88 11.83 -18.65
N LEU A 59 3.40 10.76 -18.04
CA LEU A 59 3.00 9.40 -18.40
C LEU A 59 1.51 9.17 -18.11
N SER A 60 1.00 9.67 -16.98
CA SER A 60 -0.43 9.54 -16.63
C SER A 60 -1.32 10.27 -17.63
N PHE A 61 -0.93 11.48 -18.03
CA PHE A 61 -1.62 12.23 -19.06
C PHE A 61 -1.58 11.49 -20.41
N ALA A 62 -0.42 10.98 -20.82
CA ALA A 62 -0.28 10.22 -22.06
C ALA A 62 -1.17 8.97 -22.06
N THR A 63 -1.18 8.18 -20.98
CA THR A 63 -2.05 6.99 -20.88
C THR A 63 -3.53 7.35 -20.89
N PHE A 64 -3.93 8.47 -20.27
CA PHE A 64 -5.30 8.96 -20.33
C PHE A 64 -5.72 9.30 -21.76
N VAL A 65 -4.86 10.04 -22.49
CA VAL A 65 -5.11 10.38 -23.90
C VAL A 65 -5.25 9.12 -24.74
N VAL A 66 -4.38 8.12 -24.57
CA VAL A 66 -4.48 6.84 -25.28
C VAL A 66 -5.81 6.15 -25.01
N ILE A 67 -6.24 6.05 -23.75
CA ILE A 67 -7.53 5.46 -23.39
C ILE A 67 -8.70 6.24 -24.03
N CYS A 68 -8.68 7.57 -23.97
CA CYS A 68 -9.72 8.41 -24.60
C CYS A 68 -9.80 8.21 -26.11
N VAL A 69 -8.65 8.13 -26.80
CA VAL A 69 -8.60 7.86 -28.24
C VAL A 69 -9.14 6.46 -28.53
N CYS A 70 -8.76 5.43 -27.78
CA CYS A 70 -9.30 4.08 -27.95
C CYS A 70 -10.82 4.03 -27.76
N ILE A 71 -11.35 4.74 -26.76
CA ILE A 71 -12.81 4.84 -26.54
C ILE A 71 -13.47 5.55 -27.73
N ALA A 72 -12.92 6.67 -28.19
CA ALA A 72 -13.47 7.40 -29.32
C ALA A 72 -13.50 6.55 -30.60
N VAL A 73 -12.41 5.86 -30.92
CA VAL A 73 -12.36 4.95 -32.06
C VAL A 73 -13.36 3.81 -31.90
N ASN A 74 -13.48 3.22 -30.71
CA ASN A 74 -14.45 2.16 -30.46
C ASN A 74 -15.91 2.63 -30.66
N LEU A 75 -16.23 3.86 -30.27
CA LEU A 75 -17.56 4.44 -30.50
C LEU A 75 -17.80 4.73 -31.99
N LEU A 76 -16.78 5.15 -32.73
CA LEU A 76 -16.87 5.40 -34.18
C LEU A 76 -16.97 4.10 -34.99
N THR A 77 -16.27 3.05 -34.60
CA THR A 77 -16.25 1.75 -35.29
C THR A 77 -17.17 0.73 -34.61
N TRP A 78 -18.29 1.19 -34.05
CA TRP A 78 -19.10 0.37 -33.16
C TRP A 78 -19.62 -0.90 -33.85
N SER A 79 -19.16 -2.05 -33.36
CA SER A 79 -19.50 -3.39 -33.87
C SER A 79 -20.22 -4.26 -32.82
N GLY A 80 -20.73 -3.64 -31.76
CA GLY A 80 -21.34 -4.33 -30.61
C GLY A 80 -20.34 -4.92 -29.61
N HIS A 81 -19.03 -4.85 -29.88
CA HIS A 81 -17.98 -5.40 -29.03
C HIS A 81 -17.07 -4.26 -28.51
N PRO A 82 -16.94 -4.06 -27.18
CA PRO A 82 -16.17 -2.98 -26.61
C PRO A 82 -14.66 -3.30 -26.57
N TRP A 83 -14.02 -3.35 -27.74
CA TRP A 83 -12.61 -3.71 -27.88
C TRP A 83 -11.66 -2.75 -27.14
N PHE A 84 -12.08 -1.50 -26.88
CA PHE A 84 -11.30 -0.55 -26.10
C PHE A 84 -10.89 -1.10 -24.72
N LEU A 85 -11.69 -2.00 -24.15
CA LEU A 85 -11.46 -2.57 -22.83
C LEU A 85 -10.22 -3.48 -22.81
N ALA A 86 -9.86 -4.09 -23.94
CA ALA A 86 -8.63 -4.88 -24.09
C ALA A 86 -7.36 -4.00 -24.00
N VAL A 87 -7.47 -2.71 -24.30
CA VAL A 87 -6.36 -1.74 -24.15
C VAL A 87 -6.44 -1.08 -22.77
N ALA A 88 -7.62 -0.65 -22.35
CA ALA A 88 -7.79 0.09 -21.10
C ALA A 88 -7.48 -0.77 -19.87
N ALA A 89 -7.93 -2.02 -19.82
CA ALA A 89 -7.76 -2.85 -18.62
C ALA A 89 -6.28 -3.14 -18.28
N PRO A 90 -5.40 -3.52 -19.23
CA PRO A 90 -3.97 -3.70 -18.95
C PRO A 90 -3.26 -2.40 -18.59
N VAL A 91 -3.63 -1.29 -19.23
CA VAL A 91 -3.04 0.03 -18.92
C VAL A 91 -3.39 0.45 -17.49
N LEU A 92 -4.64 0.27 -17.07
CA LEU A 92 -5.07 0.53 -15.70
C LEU A 92 -4.39 -0.41 -14.71
N TYR A 93 -4.27 -1.70 -15.05
CA TYR A 93 -3.53 -2.67 -14.23
C TYR A 93 -2.06 -2.27 -14.05
N ALA A 94 -1.38 -1.88 -15.13
CA ALA A 94 0.01 -1.43 -15.08
C ALA A 94 0.18 -0.22 -14.16
N TRP A 95 -0.77 0.71 -14.16
CA TRP A 95 -0.76 1.84 -13.23
C TRP A 95 -0.88 1.40 -11.77
N VAL A 96 -1.77 0.45 -11.47
CA VAL A 96 -1.90 -0.09 -10.12
C VAL A 96 -0.63 -0.84 -9.73
N LEU A 97 -0.06 -1.64 -10.62
CA LEU A 97 1.21 -2.33 -10.38
C LEU A 97 2.34 -1.35 -10.05
N VAL A 98 2.54 -0.32 -10.88
CA VAL A 98 3.62 0.65 -10.67
C VAL A 98 3.38 1.48 -9.41
N ARG A 99 2.19 2.06 -9.23
CA ARG A 99 1.92 2.93 -8.08
C ARG A 99 1.78 2.15 -6.79
N ALA A 100 0.96 1.11 -6.76
CA ALA A 100 0.67 0.38 -5.54
C ALA A 100 1.75 -0.65 -5.18
N THR A 101 2.49 -1.24 -6.13
CA THR A 101 3.49 -2.26 -5.79
C THR A 101 4.92 -1.70 -5.75
N ILE A 102 5.32 -0.93 -6.77
CA ILE A 102 6.71 -0.48 -6.93
C ILE A 102 6.99 0.82 -6.16
N LEU A 103 6.12 1.81 -6.30
CA LEU A 103 6.39 3.17 -5.78
C LEU A 103 5.86 3.41 -4.37
N SER A 104 5.05 2.50 -3.83
CA SER A 104 4.41 2.71 -2.54
C SER A 104 5.08 1.95 -1.39
N ASP A 105 4.98 2.55 -0.20
CA ASP A 105 5.32 1.93 1.08
C ASP A 105 4.10 1.22 1.72
N LEU A 106 3.17 0.73 0.90
CA LEU A 106 2.01 -0.02 1.39
C LEU A 106 2.43 -1.36 2.00
N SER A 107 1.64 -1.87 2.94
CA SER A 107 1.87 -3.19 3.53
C SER A 107 1.81 -4.29 2.46
N ALA A 108 2.56 -5.37 2.67
CA ALA A 108 2.58 -6.51 1.74
C ALA A 108 1.19 -7.11 1.53
N GLY A 109 0.36 -7.15 2.58
CA GLY A 109 -1.03 -7.59 2.50
C GLY A 109 -1.88 -6.72 1.57
N LEU A 110 -1.77 -5.39 1.66
CA LEU A 110 -2.49 -4.48 0.79
C LEU A 110 -2.01 -4.58 -0.66
N LYS A 111 -0.70 -4.71 -0.88
CA LYS A 111 -0.12 -4.92 -2.22
C LYS A 111 -0.71 -6.19 -2.85
N ALA A 112 -0.73 -7.30 -2.13
CA ALA A 112 -1.29 -8.55 -2.61
C ALA A 112 -2.79 -8.45 -2.89
N PHE A 113 -3.56 -7.84 -1.97
CA PHE A 113 -5.00 -7.63 -2.15
C PHE A 113 -5.30 -6.81 -3.42
N LEU A 114 -4.62 -5.67 -3.61
CA LEU A 114 -4.80 -4.85 -4.80
C LEU A 114 -4.44 -5.60 -6.08
N GLN A 115 -3.37 -6.39 -6.08
CA GLN A 115 -2.97 -7.21 -7.23
C GLN A 115 -4.02 -8.27 -7.57
N VAL A 116 -4.53 -9.01 -6.58
CA VAL A 116 -5.58 -10.02 -6.80
C VAL A 116 -6.85 -9.39 -7.37
N VAL A 117 -7.33 -8.29 -6.76
CA VAL A 117 -8.55 -7.61 -7.20
C VAL A 117 -8.41 -7.07 -8.63
N THR A 118 -7.30 -6.39 -8.90
CA THR A 118 -7.10 -5.74 -10.22
C THR A 118 -6.77 -6.72 -11.33
N LEU A 119 -6.00 -7.79 -11.06
CA LEU A 119 -5.81 -8.86 -12.04
C LEU A 119 -7.13 -9.56 -12.34
N THR A 120 -7.91 -9.92 -11.32
CA THR A 120 -9.21 -10.57 -11.53
C THR A 120 -10.12 -9.67 -12.38
N ALA A 121 -10.21 -8.37 -12.09
CA ALA A 121 -10.97 -7.41 -12.89
C ALA A 121 -10.46 -7.31 -14.34
N MET A 122 -9.13 -7.29 -14.55
CA MET A 122 -8.54 -7.24 -15.88
C MET A 122 -8.92 -8.47 -16.72
N PHE A 123 -8.84 -9.67 -16.15
CA PHE A 123 -9.18 -10.89 -16.86
C PHE A 123 -10.68 -11.04 -17.10
N LEU A 124 -11.53 -10.58 -16.18
CA LEU A 124 -12.98 -10.47 -16.44
C LEU A 124 -13.28 -9.51 -17.61
N ALA A 125 -12.54 -8.40 -17.71
CA ALA A 125 -12.64 -7.50 -18.85
C ALA A 125 -12.23 -8.18 -20.17
N PHE A 126 -11.20 -9.03 -20.15
CA PHE A 126 -10.80 -9.81 -21.32
C PHE A 126 -11.85 -10.84 -21.74
N ASP A 127 -12.45 -11.56 -20.79
CA ASP A 127 -13.54 -12.50 -21.09
C ASP A 127 -14.74 -11.78 -21.71
N TYR A 128 -15.05 -10.58 -21.20
CA TYR A 128 -16.13 -9.75 -21.75
C TYR A 128 -15.83 -9.29 -23.20
N VAL A 129 -14.60 -8.91 -23.51
CA VAL A 129 -14.19 -8.53 -24.87
C VAL A 129 -14.13 -9.73 -25.81
N GLY A 130 -13.65 -10.88 -25.32
CA GLY A 130 -13.42 -12.08 -26.12
C GLY A 130 -14.70 -12.78 -26.60
N GLY A 131 -15.88 -12.40 -26.09
CA GLY A 131 -17.17 -12.94 -26.54
C GLY A 131 -17.42 -14.42 -26.20
N ASN A 132 -16.45 -15.11 -25.58
CA ASN A 132 -16.50 -16.55 -25.26
C ASN A 132 -17.33 -16.87 -24.00
N GLY A 133 -18.14 -15.93 -23.53
CA GLY A 133 -18.79 -16.00 -22.23
C GLY A 133 -17.78 -15.83 -21.08
N LEU A 134 -18.29 -15.54 -19.88
CA LEU A 134 -17.46 -15.29 -18.69
C LEU A 134 -16.63 -16.52 -18.22
N GLY A 135 -16.65 -17.65 -18.94
CA GLY A 135 -16.28 -18.96 -18.44
C GLY A 135 -14.88 -19.03 -17.81
N TRP A 136 -13.83 -18.73 -18.57
CA TRP A 136 -12.48 -19.13 -18.18
C TRP A 136 -11.89 -18.32 -17.01
N SER A 137 -12.12 -17.00 -16.98
CA SER A 137 -11.59 -16.11 -15.95
C SER A 137 -12.15 -16.45 -14.56
N TYR A 138 -13.46 -16.61 -14.39
CA TYR A 138 -14.00 -16.95 -13.06
C TYR A 138 -13.84 -18.43 -12.71
N GLN A 139 -13.84 -19.34 -13.70
CA GLN A 139 -13.72 -20.78 -13.45
C GLN A 139 -12.34 -21.20 -12.98
N VAL A 140 -11.31 -20.61 -13.57
CA VAL A 140 -9.93 -21.05 -13.38
C VAL A 140 -9.09 -19.97 -12.73
N LEU A 141 -9.16 -18.75 -13.26
CA LEU A 141 -8.18 -17.73 -12.95
C LEU A 141 -8.46 -17.03 -11.63
N MET A 142 -9.72 -16.69 -11.34
CA MET A 142 -10.12 -16.06 -10.07
C MET A 142 -9.71 -16.93 -8.86
N PRO A 143 -10.07 -18.24 -8.77
CA PRO A 143 -9.65 -19.06 -7.64
C PRO A 143 -8.13 -19.22 -7.53
N LEU A 144 -7.43 -19.27 -8.67
CA LEU A 144 -5.98 -19.40 -8.71
C LEU A 144 -5.27 -18.13 -8.24
N LEU A 145 -5.73 -16.95 -8.66
CA LEU A 145 -5.23 -15.65 -8.19
C LEU A 145 -5.48 -15.47 -6.69
N LEU A 146 -6.67 -15.87 -6.21
CA LEU A 146 -7.00 -15.87 -4.79
C LEU A 146 -6.05 -16.76 -4.00
N ALA A 147 -5.83 -18.00 -4.44
CA ALA A 147 -4.90 -18.92 -3.80
C ALA A 147 -3.47 -18.37 -3.76
N ALA A 148 -3.00 -17.79 -4.86
CA ALA A 148 -1.67 -17.18 -4.96
C ALA A 148 -1.52 -15.97 -4.02
N GLY A 149 -2.53 -15.10 -3.96
CA GLY A 149 -2.54 -13.94 -3.07
C GLY A 149 -2.55 -14.32 -1.60
N ILE A 150 -3.39 -15.29 -1.23
CA ILE A 150 -3.44 -15.84 0.14
C ILE A 150 -2.09 -16.46 0.51
N GLY A 151 -1.56 -17.35 -0.34
CA GLY A 151 -0.28 -18.01 -0.12
C GLY A 151 0.87 -17.02 0.00
N TYR A 152 0.88 -15.95 -0.80
CA TYR A 152 1.89 -14.89 -0.71
C TYR A 152 1.81 -14.16 0.64
N VAL A 153 0.63 -13.76 1.10
CA VAL A 153 0.47 -13.05 2.37
C VAL A 153 0.83 -13.93 3.55
N ASP A 154 0.44 -15.20 3.52
CA ASP A 154 0.77 -16.17 4.58
C ASP A 154 2.27 -16.44 4.62
N PHE A 155 2.90 -16.67 3.47
CA PHE A 155 4.34 -16.85 3.36
C PHE A 155 5.08 -15.61 3.84
N TYR A 156 4.76 -14.43 3.31
CA TYR A 156 5.39 -13.16 3.70
C TYR A 156 5.28 -12.93 5.20
N SER A 157 4.09 -13.13 5.75
CA SER A 157 3.86 -12.95 7.18
C SER A 157 4.71 -13.96 7.96
N TYR A 158 4.74 -15.24 7.59
CA TYR A 158 5.52 -16.27 8.28
C TYR A 158 7.01 -15.88 8.47
N TYR A 159 7.67 -15.35 7.43
CA TYR A 159 9.06 -14.90 7.51
C TYR A 159 9.21 -13.57 8.25
N HIS A 160 8.27 -12.64 8.04
CA HIS A 160 8.34 -11.29 8.58
C HIS A 160 7.38 -11.09 9.77
N LYS A 161 7.66 -11.78 10.89
CA LYS A 161 6.82 -11.77 12.11
C LYS A 161 6.38 -10.39 12.61
N SER A 162 7.20 -9.36 12.43
CA SER A 162 6.91 -7.99 12.88
C SER A 162 5.71 -7.36 12.14
N TYR A 163 5.48 -7.73 10.89
CA TYR A 163 4.46 -7.12 10.02
C TYR A 163 3.12 -7.88 10.02
N TRP A 164 3.00 -8.95 10.83
CA TRP A 164 1.76 -9.73 10.94
C TRP A 164 0.56 -8.88 11.30
N ARG A 165 0.70 -7.93 12.23
CA ARG A 165 -0.43 -7.12 12.72
C ARG A 165 -0.99 -6.21 11.63
N GLU A 166 -0.12 -5.66 10.77
CA GLU A 166 -0.48 -4.80 9.65
C GLU A 166 -1.12 -5.59 8.50
N ASN A 167 -0.69 -6.85 8.31
CA ASN A 167 -1.23 -7.74 7.29
C ASN A 167 -2.49 -8.48 7.71
N LEU A 168 -2.80 -8.57 9.02
CA LEU A 168 -3.90 -9.38 9.55
C LEU A 168 -5.26 -8.99 8.97
N LEU A 169 -5.51 -7.68 8.82
CA LEU A 169 -6.73 -7.17 8.19
C LEU A 169 -6.87 -7.66 6.75
N TYR A 170 -5.80 -7.57 5.95
CA TYR A 170 -5.80 -7.99 4.55
C TYR A 170 -5.83 -9.50 4.39
N ALA A 171 -5.17 -10.25 5.27
CA ALA A 171 -5.27 -11.71 5.34
C ALA A 171 -6.72 -12.15 5.63
N PHE A 172 -7.42 -11.44 6.51
CA PHE A 172 -8.84 -11.69 6.77
C PHE A 172 -9.72 -11.40 5.55
N PHE A 173 -9.52 -10.28 4.85
CA PHE A 173 -10.24 -9.99 3.61
C PHE A 173 -9.97 -11.03 2.51
N LEU A 174 -8.71 -11.40 2.32
CA LEU A 174 -8.31 -12.43 1.36
C LEU A 174 -8.88 -13.81 1.72
N LEU A 175 -8.99 -14.13 3.01
CA LEU A 175 -9.65 -15.35 3.50
C LEU A 175 -11.14 -15.36 3.12
N LEU A 176 -11.87 -14.26 3.36
CA LEU A 176 -13.27 -14.15 2.96
C LEU A 176 -13.43 -14.32 1.44
N LEU A 177 -12.55 -13.67 0.68
CA LEU A 177 -12.52 -13.79 -0.78
C LEU A 177 -12.10 -15.19 -1.24
N GLY A 178 -11.22 -15.88 -0.53
CA GLY A 178 -10.74 -17.22 -0.89
C GLY A 178 -11.78 -18.33 -0.71
N PHE A 179 -12.78 -18.11 0.15
CA PHE A 179 -13.97 -18.97 0.23
C PHE A 179 -15.02 -18.64 -0.83
N LEU A 180 -14.90 -17.50 -1.54
CA LEU A 180 -15.86 -17.10 -2.57
C LEU A 180 -16.01 -18.14 -3.70
N PRO A 181 -14.94 -18.74 -4.27
CA PRO A 181 -15.08 -19.83 -5.24
C PRO A 181 -15.86 -21.03 -4.70
N LEU A 182 -15.66 -21.39 -3.43
CA LEU A 182 -16.37 -22.50 -2.81
C LEU A 182 -17.87 -22.19 -2.69
N ILE A 183 -18.20 -20.99 -2.25
CA ILE A 183 -19.59 -20.54 -2.14
C ILE A 183 -20.25 -20.55 -3.52
N LEU A 184 -19.59 -19.99 -4.54
CA LEU A 184 -20.11 -19.99 -5.92
C LEU A 184 -20.34 -21.41 -6.46
N TYR A 185 -19.40 -22.33 -6.19
CA TYR A 185 -19.55 -23.73 -6.56
C TYR A 185 -20.78 -24.38 -5.91
N LEU A 186 -21.04 -24.11 -4.63
CA LEU A 186 -22.24 -24.61 -3.92
C LEU A 186 -23.56 -24.05 -4.48
N PHE A 187 -23.54 -22.85 -5.06
CA PHE A 187 -24.69 -22.25 -5.75
C PHE A 187 -24.88 -22.77 -7.19
N GLY A 188 -24.09 -23.75 -7.63
CA GLY A 188 -24.20 -24.36 -8.96
C GLY A 188 -23.44 -23.61 -10.06
N VAL A 189 -22.57 -22.66 -9.71
CA VAL A 189 -21.64 -22.04 -10.66
C VAL A 189 -20.53 -23.03 -10.98
N GLN A 190 -20.35 -23.32 -12.26
CA GLN A 190 -19.28 -24.21 -12.72
C GLN A 190 -17.93 -23.58 -12.40
N ILE A 191 -17.09 -24.24 -11.61
CA ILE A 191 -15.73 -23.79 -11.28
C ILE A 191 -14.80 -24.98 -11.44
N ALA A 192 -13.60 -24.77 -11.97
CA ALA A 192 -12.64 -25.84 -12.15
C ALA A 192 -12.21 -26.41 -10.79
N PHE A 193 -12.25 -27.74 -10.66
CA PHE A 193 -12.03 -28.43 -9.38
C PHE A 193 -10.64 -28.16 -8.79
N ALA A 194 -9.58 -28.19 -9.60
CA ALA A 194 -8.22 -27.98 -9.10
C ALA A 194 -7.98 -26.56 -8.53
N PRO A 195 -8.32 -25.46 -9.23
CA PRO A 195 -8.25 -24.11 -8.66
C PRO A 195 -9.13 -23.90 -7.42
N LEU A 196 -10.33 -24.51 -7.40
CA LEU A 196 -11.24 -24.44 -6.25
C LEU A 196 -10.63 -25.08 -4.99
N VAL A 197 -10.06 -26.27 -5.12
CA VAL A 197 -9.39 -26.96 -4.00
C VAL A 197 -8.21 -26.15 -3.52
N LEU A 198 -7.42 -25.58 -4.44
CA LEU A 198 -6.25 -24.78 -4.10
C LEU A 198 -6.63 -23.52 -3.30
N SER A 199 -7.66 -22.78 -3.73
CA SER A 199 -8.12 -21.57 -3.03
C SER A 199 -8.68 -21.90 -1.65
N THR A 200 -9.47 -22.96 -1.55
CA THR A 200 -10.07 -23.41 -0.29
C THR A 200 -9.01 -23.88 0.71
N PHE A 201 -8.02 -24.64 0.22
CA PHE A 201 -6.92 -25.12 1.04
C PHE A 201 -6.04 -23.97 1.53
N ALA A 202 -5.72 -23.00 0.66
CA ALA A 202 -5.00 -21.79 1.03
C ALA A 202 -5.75 -21.01 2.13
N SER A 203 -7.06 -20.78 1.96
CA SER A 203 -7.88 -20.15 3.01
C SER A 203 -7.86 -20.92 4.33
N GLY A 204 -7.88 -22.26 4.29
CA GLY A 204 -7.79 -23.10 5.48
C GLY A 204 -6.48 -22.90 6.25
N ILE A 205 -5.36 -22.75 5.56
CA ILE A 205 -4.06 -22.43 6.17
C ILE A 205 -4.11 -21.07 6.86
N THR A 206 -4.67 -20.06 6.20
CA THR A 206 -4.82 -18.71 6.77
C THR A 206 -5.68 -18.71 8.03
N VAL A 207 -6.79 -19.48 8.05
CA VAL A 207 -7.63 -19.67 9.24
C VAL A 207 -6.79 -20.18 10.41
N LEU A 208 -5.96 -21.21 10.19
CA LEU A 208 -5.08 -21.75 11.23
C LEU A 208 -4.05 -20.71 11.69
N GLY A 209 -3.50 -19.92 10.77
CA GLY A 209 -2.59 -18.81 11.06
C GLY A 209 -3.22 -17.76 11.98
N ILE A 210 -4.42 -17.30 11.65
CA ILE A 210 -5.18 -16.32 12.43
C ILE A 210 -5.60 -16.90 13.78
N LEU A 211 -6.08 -18.14 13.83
CA LEU A 211 -6.49 -18.80 15.07
C LEU A 211 -5.32 -18.93 16.05
N ARG A 212 -4.14 -19.34 15.56
CA ARG A 212 -2.92 -19.43 16.38
C ARG A 212 -2.53 -18.06 16.97
N PHE A 213 -2.73 -16.99 16.22
CA PHE A 213 -2.48 -15.63 16.69
C PHE A 213 -3.49 -15.21 17.77
N ALA A 214 -4.79 -15.42 17.53
CA ALA A 214 -5.84 -15.11 18.48
C ALA A 214 -5.63 -15.84 19.82
N LEU A 215 -5.29 -17.13 19.78
CA LEU A 215 -5.01 -17.92 20.98
C LEU A 215 -3.80 -17.39 21.76
N ARG A 216 -2.74 -16.92 21.08
CA ARG A 216 -1.58 -16.30 21.74
C ARG A 216 -1.95 -14.99 22.42
N GLN A 217 -2.73 -14.14 21.77
CA GLN A 217 -3.20 -12.88 22.36
C GLN A 217 -4.07 -13.14 23.59
N ILE A 218 -5.03 -14.07 23.48
CA ILE A 218 -5.87 -14.47 24.62
C ILE A 218 -5.01 -15.01 25.76
N LYS A 219 -4.02 -15.86 25.49
CA LYS A 219 -3.11 -16.38 26.52
C LYS A 219 -2.32 -15.27 27.22
N LEU A 220 -1.80 -14.30 26.47
CA LEU A 220 -1.08 -13.14 27.03
C LEU A 220 -2.01 -12.25 27.86
N GLU A 221 -3.24 -12.04 27.41
CA GLU A 221 -4.22 -11.24 28.12
C GLU A 221 -4.71 -11.93 29.40
N ILE A 222 -4.91 -13.25 29.35
CA ILE A 222 -5.18 -14.07 30.54
C ILE A 222 -4.02 -13.97 31.51
N GLN A 223 -2.77 -14.15 31.06
CA GLN A 223 -1.60 -14.02 31.95
C GLN A 223 -1.51 -12.61 32.58
N LYS A 224 -1.76 -11.54 31.82
CA LYS A 224 -1.78 -10.18 32.39
C LYS A 224 -2.87 -9.96 33.42
N LYS A 225 -4.07 -10.54 33.22
CA LYS A 225 -5.21 -10.38 34.13
C LYS A 225 -5.14 -11.32 35.33
N PHE A 226 -4.44 -12.45 35.21
CA PHE A 226 -4.31 -13.46 36.25
C PHE A 226 -2.95 -13.49 36.95
N HIS A 227 -1.96 -12.66 36.56
CA HIS A 227 -0.72 -12.53 37.31
C HIS A 227 -0.85 -11.54 38.48
N MET A 228 -0.48 -11.84 39.73
CA MET A 228 0.31 -12.97 40.29
C MET A 228 1.46 -13.49 39.40
#